data_AF-A0A3L8BA70-F1
#
_entry.id   AF-A0A3L8BA70-F1
#
_cell.length_a   1.000
_cell.length_b   1.000
_cell.length_c   1.000
_cell.angle_alpha   90.00
_cell.angle_beta   90.00
_cell.angle_gamma   90.00
#
_symmetry.space_group_name_H-M   'P 1'
#
loop_
_entity.id
_entity.type
_entity.pdbx_description
1 polymer ?
#
loop_
_entity_poly.entity_id
_entity_poly.type
_entity_poly.pdbx_seq_one_letter_code
_entity_poly.pdbx_strand_id
1 'polypeptide(L)'
;MMQTYLPGNSGKMLMVMHMQHHRFANQELDPDHGVAYAFKNAAFLWFIPSRGMVWLVCFVFMYLPHVPHVYTHRENPCQATLMLEGWNKVMSVLMMYQNYHLAHHLYPTVPFYCYKKAWDARKAFHEAHHPAKVNPLLCILIICK
;
A
#
# COMPACT_ATOMS: atom_id res chain seq x y z
N MET A 1 23.37 -6.62 20.78
CA MET A 1 21.97 -6.17 20.96
C MET A 1 21.55 -5.38 19.73
N MET A 2 20.59 -5.90 18.99
CA MET A 2 20.09 -5.30 17.76
C MET A 2 19.21 -4.10 18.13
N GLN A 3 19.78 -2.89 18.06
CA GLN A 3 18.98 -1.66 18.15
C GLN A 3 18.08 -1.62 16.93
N THR A 4 16.78 -1.78 17.14
CA THR A 4 15.76 -1.47 16.13
C THR A 4 15.79 0.04 15.90
N TYR A 5 16.54 0.46 14.88
CA TYR A 5 16.64 1.83 14.42
C TYR A 5 15.31 2.28 13.83
N LEU A 6 14.36 2.68 14.68
CA LEU A 6 13.24 3.53 14.29
C LEU A 6 13.72 4.98 14.33
N PRO A 7 13.71 5.72 13.20
CA PRO A 7 14.11 7.12 13.18
C PRO A 7 13.28 7.94 14.20
N GLY A 8 13.96 8.63 15.12
CA GLY A 8 13.33 9.51 16.11
C GLY A 8 13.03 8.89 17.49
N ASN A 9 13.33 7.62 17.73
CA ASN A 9 13.17 7.00 19.06
C ASN A 9 14.53 6.71 19.72
N SER A 10 14.72 7.14 20.97
CA SER A 10 15.97 6.94 21.73
C SER A 10 16.20 5.50 22.22
N GLY A 11 15.28 4.58 21.92
CA GLY A 11 15.31 3.19 22.41
C GLY A 11 15.05 3.04 23.91
N LYS A 12 15.05 4.14 24.68
CA LYS A 12 14.80 4.15 26.14
C LYS A 12 13.46 3.53 26.51
N MET A 13 12.42 3.75 25.69
CA MET A 13 11.12 3.14 25.92
C MET A 13 11.18 1.62 25.83
N LEU A 14 11.82 1.08 24.79
CA LEU A 14 12.02 -0.36 24.64
C LEU A 14 12.85 -0.93 25.78
N MET A 15 13.93 -0.23 26.18
CA MET A 15 14.76 -0.65 27.31
C MET A 15 13.97 -0.71 28.62
N VAL A 16 13.18 0.33 28.93
CA VAL A 16 12.36 0.37 30.15
C VAL A 16 11.29 -0.73 30.11
N MET A 17 10.57 -0.87 29.00
CA MET A 17 9.57 -1.94 28.84
C MET A 17 10.21 -3.33 28.96
N HIS A 18 11.38 -3.53 28.38
CA HIS A 18 12.11 -4.79 28.46
C HIS A 18 12.58 -5.11 29.89
N MET A 19 13.09 -4.12 30.64
CA MET A 19 13.45 -4.32 32.04
C MET A 19 12.22 -4.53 32.93
N GLN A 20 11.09 -3.88 32.62
CA GLN A 20 9.81 -4.10 33.30
C GLN A 20 9.26 -5.50 33.02
N HIS A 21 9.35 -5.98 31.78
CA HIS A 21 9.00 -7.35 31.42
C HIS A 21 9.82 -8.37 32.24
N HIS A 22 11.16 -8.22 32.29
CA HIS A 22 11.98 -9.09 33.14
C HIS A 22 11.63 -9.01 34.63
N ARG A 23 11.23 -7.83 35.12
CA ARG A 23 10.85 -7.62 36.52
C ARG A 23 9.50 -8.23 36.88
N PHE A 24 8.54 -8.20 35.96
CA PHE A 24 7.14 -8.56 36.22
C PHE A 24 6.64 -9.72 35.37
N ALA A 25 7.53 -10.49 34.73
CA ALA A 25 7.18 -11.58 33.82
C ALA A 25 6.08 -12.49 34.42
N ASN A 26 5.01 -12.69 33.65
CA ASN A 26 3.82 -13.49 34.03
C ASN A 26 2.97 -12.91 35.18
N GLN A 27 3.15 -11.64 35.55
CA GLN A 27 2.30 -10.92 36.52
C GLN A 27 1.35 -9.96 35.78
N GLU A 28 0.33 -9.45 36.47
CA GLU A 28 -0.60 -8.46 35.89
C GLU A 28 0.10 -7.15 35.49
N LEU A 29 1.20 -6.80 36.16
CA LEU A 29 2.02 -5.63 35.84
C LEU A 29 3.01 -5.85 34.68
N ASP A 30 3.08 -7.06 34.11
CA ASP A 30 3.87 -7.30 32.91
C ASP A 30 3.31 -6.42 31.78
N PRO A 31 4.11 -5.56 31.13
CA PRO A 31 3.66 -4.77 29.99
C PRO A 31 3.07 -5.65 28.87
N ASP A 32 3.48 -6.91 28.78
CA ASP A 32 2.96 -7.85 27.79
C ASP A 32 1.59 -8.42 28.17
N HIS A 33 1.23 -8.44 29.47
CA HIS A 33 -0.05 -8.97 29.94
C HIS A 33 -1.23 -8.22 29.33
N GLY A 34 -1.18 -6.88 29.37
CA GLY A 34 -2.21 -6.04 28.76
C GLY A 34 -2.28 -6.16 27.24
N VAL A 35 -1.15 -6.36 26.57
CA VAL A 35 -1.10 -6.43 25.10
C VAL A 35 -1.51 -7.81 24.58
N ALA A 36 -1.13 -8.88 25.26
CA ALA A 36 -1.31 -10.26 24.83
C ALA A 36 -2.57 -10.94 25.41
N TYR A 37 -2.93 -10.69 26.67
CA TYR A 37 -4.04 -11.39 27.34
C TYR A 37 -5.38 -10.67 27.26
N ALA A 38 -5.41 -9.36 27.03
CA ALA A 38 -6.66 -8.64 26.84
C ALA A 38 -7.13 -8.77 25.38
N PHE A 39 -8.17 -9.58 25.14
CA PHE A 39 -8.76 -9.76 23.80
C PHE A 39 -9.08 -8.43 23.10
N LYS A 40 -9.57 -7.43 23.85
CA LYS A 40 -9.80 -6.07 23.34
C LYS A 40 -8.53 -5.48 22.73
N ASN A 41 -7.39 -5.57 23.41
CA ASN A 41 -6.13 -5.00 22.94
C ASN A 41 -5.57 -5.80 21.76
N ALA A 42 -5.66 -7.13 21.81
CA ALA A 42 -5.33 -8.00 20.67
C ALA A 42 -6.14 -7.61 19.42
N ALA A 43 -7.44 -7.39 19.58
CA ALA A 43 -8.34 -7.01 18.50
C ALA A 43 -8.02 -5.61 17.94
N PHE A 44 -7.97 -4.57 18.79
CA PHE A 44 -7.82 -3.18 18.36
C PHE A 44 -6.41 -2.79 17.91
N LEU A 45 -5.35 -3.37 18.50
CA LEU A 45 -3.97 -3.00 18.17
C LEU A 45 -3.37 -3.86 17.06
N TRP A 46 -3.84 -5.10 16.88
CA TRP A 46 -3.23 -6.05 15.95
C TRP A 46 -4.21 -6.50 14.88
N PHE A 47 -5.34 -7.10 15.27
CA PHE A 47 -6.24 -7.73 14.31
C PHE A 47 -6.93 -6.71 13.38
N ILE A 48 -7.65 -5.74 13.94
CA ILE A 48 -8.37 -4.71 13.16
C ILE A 48 -7.42 -3.94 12.23
N PRO A 49 -6.30 -3.35 12.69
CA PRO A 49 -5.42 -2.61 11.80
C PRO A 49 -4.75 -3.49 10.75
N SER A 50 -4.36 -4.74 11.09
CA SER A 50 -3.78 -5.65 10.08
C SER A 50 -4.80 -6.02 9.00
N ARG A 51 -6.04 -6.34 9.37
CA ARG A 51 -7.11 -6.64 8.40
C ARG A 51 -7.54 -5.42 7.61
N GLY A 52 -7.63 -4.27 8.24
CA GLY A 52 -7.88 -3.00 7.57
C GLY A 52 -6.81 -2.67 6.53
N MET A 53 -5.53 -2.87 6.85
CA MET A 53 -4.43 -2.67 5.92
C MET A 53 -4.47 -3.65 4.74
N VAL A 54 -4.66 -4.96 5.01
CA VAL A 54 -4.77 -5.96 3.94
C VAL A 54 -5.95 -5.65 3.02
N TRP A 55 -7.12 -5.34 3.59
CA TRP A 55 -8.29 -4.95 2.82
C TRP A 55 -8.02 -3.72 1.95
N LEU A 56 -7.39 -2.68 2.53
CA LEU A 56 -7.07 -1.45 1.81
C LEU A 56 -6.10 -1.71 0.65
N VAL A 57 -5.05 -2.51 0.87
CA VAL A 57 -4.07 -2.89 -0.16
C VAL A 57 -4.76 -3.68 -1.29
N CYS A 58 -5.56 -4.68 -0.96
CA CYS A 58 -6.31 -5.45 -1.96
C CYS A 58 -7.27 -4.55 -2.74
N PHE A 59 -7.98 -3.65 -2.06
CA PHE A 59 -8.91 -2.75 -2.70
C PHE A 59 -8.20 -1.78 -3.65
N VAL A 60 -7.16 -1.07 -3.18
CA VAL A 60 -6.49 0.01 -3.92
C VAL A 60 -5.58 -0.51 -5.04
N PHE A 61 -4.92 -1.65 -4.86
CA PHE A 61 -3.92 -2.14 -5.82
C PHE A 61 -4.35 -3.36 -6.63
N MET A 62 -5.29 -4.18 -6.12
CA MET A 62 -5.72 -5.39 -6.82
C MET A 62 -7.08 -5.21 -7.49
N TYR A 63 -8.04 -4.61 -6.80
CA TYR A 63 -9.38 -4.43 -7.36
C TYR A 63 -9.48 -3.15 -8.19
N LEU A 64 -9.27 -1.99 -7.56
CA LEU A 64 -9.57 -0.69 -8.16
C LEU A 64 -8.89 -0.44 -9.51
N PRO A 65 -7.59 -0.76 -9.71
CA PRO A 65 -6.94 -0.52 -10.99
C PRO A 65 -7.43 -1.45 -12.10
N HIS A 66 -8.15 -2.53 -11.78
CA HIS A 66 -8.60 -3.51 -12.76
C HIS A 66 -10.08 -3.36 -13.13
N VAL A 67 -10.85 -2.51 -12.42
CA VAL A 67 -12.23 -2.17 -12.80
C VAL A 67 -12.21 -1.45 -14.16
N PRO A 68 -13.08 -1.79 -15.13
CA PRO A 68 -14.25 -2.68 -15.03
C PRO A 68 -14.02 -4.13 -15.48
N HIS A 69 -12.78 -4.62 -15.54
CA HIS A 69 -12.43 -5.98 -15.97
C HIS A 69 -12.87 -6.33 -17.41
N VAL A 70 -12.86 -5.32 -18.30
CA VAL A 70 -13.33 -5.47 -19.68
C VAL A 70 -12.31 -6.15 -20.59
N TYR A 71 -11.02 -5.88 -20.38
CA TYR A 71 -9.95 -6.40 -21.22
C TYR A 71 -8.97 -7.23 -20.41
N THR A 72 -8.58 -8.38 -20.94
CA THR A 72 -7.41 -9.11 -20.44
C THR A 72 -6.12 -8.48 -20.97
N HIS A 73 -5.01 -8.72 -20.26
CA HIS A 73 -3.69 -8.30 -20.73
C HIS A 73 -3.33 -8.85 -22.12
N ARG A 74 -3.83 -10.04 -22.49
CA ARG A 74 -3.55 -10.64 -23.81
C ARG A 74 -4.29 -9.93 -24.94
N GLU A 75 -5.48 -9.41 -24.68
CA GLU A 75 -6.31 -8.73 -25.68
C GLU A 75 -5.88 -7.28 -25.87
N ASN A 76 -5.71 -6.54 -24.78
CA ASN A 76 -5.30 -5.14 -24.84
C ASN A 76 -4.44 -4.74 -23.62
N PRO A 77 -3.10 -4.89 -23.71
CA PRO A 77 -2.20 -4.58 -22.59
C PRO A 77 -2.34 -3.15 -22.06
N CYS A 78 -2.61 -2.17 -22.93
CA CYS A 78 -2.74 -0.75 -22.55
C CYS A 78 -4.08 -0.42 -21.88
N GLN A 79 -5.05 -1.35 -21.90
CA GLN A 79 -6.37 -1.16 -21.30
C GLN A 79 -6.70 -2.18 -20.21
N ALA A 80 -5.81 -3.15 -19.96
CA ALA A 80 -6.01 -4.18 -18.96
C ALA A 80 -6.09 -3.63 -17.52
N THR A 81 -5.47 -2.46 -17.28
CA THR A 81 -5.55 -1.76 -16.00
C THR A 81 -5.58 -0.25 -16.18
N LEU A 82 -6.09 0.43 -15.15
CA LEU A 82 -6.23 1.88 -15.07
C LEU A 82 -4.94 2.53 -14.55
N MET A 83 -4.60 3.65 -15.16
CA MET A 83 -3.67 4.63 -14.60
C MET A 83 -4.45 5.78 -13.97
N LEU A 84 -4.10 6.13 -12.73
CA LEU A 84 -4.66 7.29 -12.03
C LEU A 84 -3.83 8.53 -12.41
N GLU A 85 -4.38 9.32 -13.34
CA GLU A 85 -3.74 10.51 -13.87
C GLU A 85 -4.35 11.78 -13.24
N GLY A 86 -3.59 12.41 -12.35
CA GLY A 86 -4.00 13.59 -11.58
C GLY A 86 -3.37 13.58 -10.19
N TRP A 87 -2.99 14.76 -9.67
CA TRP A 87 -2.31 14.88 -8.37
C TRP A 87 -1.02 14.03 -8.26
N ASN A 88 -0.37 13.79 -9.41
CA ASN A 88 0.67 12.77 -9.57
C ASN A 88 1.80 12.85 -8.51
N LYS A 89 2.23 14.05 -8.08
CA LYS A 89 3.26 14.17 -7.03
C LYS A 89 2.82 13.57 -5.69
N VAL A 90 1.61 13.92 -5.24
CA VAL A 90 1.07 13.45 -3.96
C VAL A 90 0.68 11.98 -4.07
N MET A 91 0.02 11.60 -5.15
CA MET A 91 -0.41 10.21 -5.40
C MET A 91 0.77 9.26 -5.56
N SER A 92 1.84 9.66 -6.26
CA SER A 92 3.02 8.80 -6.38
C SER A 92 3.74 8.56 -5.04
N VAL A 93 3.68 9.50 -4.09
CA VAL A 93 4.22 9.24 -2.75
C VAL A 93 3.28 8.33 -1.96
N LEU A 94 1.98 8.67 -1.90
CA LEU A 94 1.00 7.93 -1.11
C LEU A 94 0.79 6.48 -1.60
N MET A 95 0.83 6.28 -2.91
CA MET A 95 0.61 4.97 -3.55
C MET A 95 1.92 4.28 -3.92
N MET A 96 3.09 4.78 -3.50
CA MET A 96 4.39 4.23 -3.89
C MET A 96 4.50 4.03 -5.42
N TYR A 97 4.13 5.06 -6.18
CA TYR A 97 4.08 5.11 -7.65
C TYR A 97 3.08 4.16 -8.33
N GLN A 98 2.25 3.44 -7.58
CA GLN A 98 1.19 2.60 -8.13
C GLN A 98 0.02 3.39 -8.73
N ASN A 99 0.01 4.72 -8.64
CA ASN A 99 -0.88 5.53 -9.49
C ASN A 99 -0.57 5.32 -10.99
N TYR A 100 0.65 4.84 -11.31
CA TYR A 100 1.05 4.33 -12.63
C TYR A 100 0.88 2.80 -12.74
N HIS A 101 -0.21 2.21 -12.21
CA HIS A 101 -0.41 0.75 -12.18
C HIS A 101 -0.37 0.12 -13.59
N LEU A 102 -0.87 0.82 -14.60
CA LEU A 102 -0.73 0.38 -15.99
C LEU A 102 0.74 0.24 -16.42
N ALA A 103 1.61 1.16 -16.02
CA ALA A 103 3.04 1.04 -16.32
C ALA A 103 3.69 -0.13 -15.58
N HIS A 104 3.20 -0.50 -14.39
CA HIS A 104 3.64 -1.69 -13.67
C HIS A 104 3.35 -2.98 -14.48
N HIS A 105 2.15 -3.09 -15.06
CA HIS A 105 1.80 -4.24 -15.92
C HIS A 105 2.58 -4.27 -17.24
N LEU A 106 2.80 -3.12 -17.86
CA LEU A 106 3.56 -3.04 -19.12
C LEU A 106 5.07 -3.27 -18.92
N TYR A 107 5.61 -2.90 -17.76
CA TYR A 107 7.05 -2.95 -17.47
C TYR A 107 7.34 -3.52 -16.07
N PRO A 108 7.03 -4.81 -15.82
CA PRO A 108 7.07 -5.41 -14.49
C PRO A 108 8.48 -5.48 -13.87
N THR A 109 9.52 -5.37 -14.69
CA THR A 109 10.93 -5.38 -14.25
C THR A 109 11.44 -4.00 -13.83
N VAL A 110 10.70 -2.93 -14.11
CA VAL A 110 11.09 -1.57 -13.73
C VAL A 110 10.79 -1.38 -12.23
N PRO A 111 11.72 -0.84 -11.44
CA PRO A 111 11.44 -0.58 -10.03
C PRO A 111 10.36 0.50 -9.89
N PHE A 112 9.52 0.39 -8.85
CA PHE A 112 8.30 1.20 -8.73
C PHE A 112 8.52 2.72 -8.82
N TYR A 113 9.61 3.23 -8.24
CA TYR A 113 9.96 4.65 -8.27
C TYR A 113 10.35 5.17 -9.67
N CYS A 114 10.47 4.29 -10.65
CA CYS A 114 10.78 4.60 -12.05
C CYS A 114 9.57 4.44 -13.00
N TYR A 115 8.40 4.03 -12.53
CA TYR A 115 7.24 3.80 -13.41
C TYR A 115 6.86 5.01 -14.26
N LYS A 116 6.89 6.22 -13.67
CA LYS A 116 6.64 7.45 -14.43
C LYS A 116 7.67 7.65 -15.55
N LYS A 117 8.95 7.39 -15.28
CA LYS A 117 10.01 7.52 -16.29
C LYS A 117 9.83 6.51 -17.42
N ALA A 118 9.50 5.27 -17.09
CA ALA A 118 9.21 4.23 -18.08
C ALA A 118 7.98 4.57 -18.93
N TRP A 119 6.92 5.08 -18.29
CA TRP A 119 5.74 5.60 -18.98
C TRP A 119 6.10 6.71 -19.97
N ASP A 120 6.83 7.73 -19.50
CA ASP A 120 7.19 8.91 -20.30
C ASP A 120 8.10 8.54 -21.47
N ALA A 121 9.03 7.60 -21.29
CA ALA A 121 9.98 7.16 -22.32
C ALA A 121 9.29 6.57 -23.57
N ARG A 122 8.09 6.00 -23.41
CA ARG A 122 7.28 5.43 -24.51
C ARG A 122 5.91 6.07 -24.61
N LYS A 123 5.75 7.32 -24.14
CA LYS A 123 4.47 8.02 -24.08
C LYS A 123 3.72 8.01 -25.42
N ALA A 124 4.40 8.30 -26.52
CA ALA A 124 3.77 8.31 -27.85
C ALA A 124 3.14 6.95 -28.22
N PHE A 125 3.83 5.85 -27.91
CA PHE A 125 3.30 4.51 -28.11
C PHE A 125 2.09 4.25 -27.21
N HIS A 126 2.18 4.59 -25.92
CA HIS A 126 1.08 4.35 -24.98
C HIS A 126 -0.19 5.10 -25.41
N GLU A 127 -0.07 6.41 -25.69
CA GLU A 127 -1.20 7.26 -26.09
C GLU A 127 -1.83 6.80 -27.42
N ALA A 128 -1.04 6.27 -28.36
CA ALA A 128 -1.53 5.70 -29.61
C ALA A 128 -2.38 4.42 -29.42
N HIS A 129 -2.26 3.75 -28.27
CA HIS A 129 -3.03 2.54 -27.93
C HIS A 129 -4.15 2.82 -26.92
N HIS A 130 -4.58 4.07 -26.80
CA HIS A 130 -5.72 4.50 -25.99
C HIS A 130 -5.68 3.95 -24.57
N PRO A 131 -4.67 4.33 -23.77
CA PRO A 131 -4.45 3.72 -22.48
C PRO A 131 -5.60 4.06 -21.54
N ALA A 132 -5.95 3.11 -20.66
CA ALA A 132 -7.02 3.34 -19.71
C ALA A 132 -6.53 4.29 -18.59
N LYS A 133 -7.00 5.54 -18.61
CA LYS A 133 -6.60 6.60 -17.68
C LYS A 133 -7.83 7.22 -17.03
N VAL A 134 -7.77 7.43 -15.72
CA VAL A 134 -8.87 8.05 -14.96
C VAL A 134 -8.34 9.10 -14.01
N ASN A 135 -9.10 10.20 -13.85
CA ASN A 135 -8.83 11.18 -12.82
C ASN A 135 -9.14 10.57 -11.43
N PRO A 136 -8.27 10.74 -10.42
CA PRO A 136 -8.51 10.22 -9.08
C PRO A 136 -9.89 10.57 -8.49
N LEU A 137 -10.41 11.78 -8.75
CA LEU A 137 -11.72 12.22 -8.27
C LEU A 137 -12.89 11.54 -9.00
N LEU A 138 -12.69 11.16 -10.26
CA LEU A 138 -13.69 10.46 -11.07
C LEU A 138 -13.63 8.94 -10.87
N CYS A 139 -12.54 8.42 -10.30
CA CYS A 139 -12.38 6.99 -10.02
C CYS A 139 -13.51 6.45 -9.13
N ILE A 140 -13.99 7.25 -8.16
CA ILE A 140 -15.13 6.89 -7.30
C ILE A 140 -16.41 6.62 -8.11
N LEU A 141 -16.61 7.35 -9.22
CA LEU A 141 -17.80 7.17 -10.07
C LEU A 141 -17.73 5.89 -10.92
N ILE A 142 -16.52 5.38 -11.18
CA ILE A 142 -16.32 4.12 -11.91
C ILE A 142 -16.68 2.93 -11.01
N ILE A 143 -16.43 3.03 -9.71
CA ILE A 143 -16.77 1.98 -8.73
C ILE A 143 -18.29 1.78 -8.61
N CYS A 144 -19.08 2.84 -8.83
CA CYS A 144 -20.52 2.85 -8.62
C CYS A 144 -21.35 2.53 -9.88
N LYS A 145 -20.72 2.13 -10.99
CA LYS A 145 -21.37 1.66 -12.22
C LYS A 145 -21.24 0.15 -12.34
#